data_AF-A0A174TQD3-F1
#
_entry.id   AF-A0A174TQD3-F1
#
_cell.length_a   1.000
_cell.length_b   1.000
_cell.length_c   1.000
_cell.angle_alpha   90.00
_cell.angle_beta   90.00
_cell.angle_gamma   90.00
#
_symmetry.space_group_name_H-M   'P 1'
#
loop_
_entity.id
_entity.type
_entity.pdbx_description
1 polymer ?
#
loop_
_entity_poly.entity_id
_entity_poly.type
_entity_poly.pdbx_seq_one_letter_code
_entity_poly.pdbx_strand_id
1 'polypeptide(L)'
;MTENEKTTALIPSVGADGGQPPHNSTNQSIPHETCESNPPEENIEEMRERIRRMNDPRYLHTVSMTELYQTAYKSRPPVIDGLLYSGAYILAGAPKIGKSFLVAQLAYHVSTGQRLWGYEVHSGTVLYLALEDDFQRIQSRMFMMYGVADTASLHFATAANKIGNGLDEQLENFIKEHPDTKLVIIDTMQKIREAGGEAYSYASDYEIIGKLKRFADRHSICIVTVHHTRKQPAGDSFETISGTTGLLGCADGALLMQKKKRTALEATVDAVGRDQQDQILYLKKDADTQIWSLERTENEPYQEPPDPVLDTVSQLVSSESREWTGSPTELAETVNTGMAANALTKYLNVKSGRLLDEYHVRYENRAKHSGRQVNLTHMIIDNVEYEVID
;
A
#
# COMPACT_ATOMS: atom_id res chain seq x y z
N MET A 1 39.87 37.78 -28.55
CA MET A 1 40.08 38.44 -29.86
C MET A 1 39.31 37.64 -30.89
N THR A 2 38.32 38.31 -31.49
CA THR A 2 37.77 38.17 -32.84
C THR A 2 38.78 37.62 -33.86
N GLU A 3 38.47 36.84 -34.88
CA GLU A 3 37.52 36.99 -36.00
C GLU A 3 37.53 35.63 -36.76
N ASN A 4 36.43 35.03 -37.24
CA ASN A 4 35.49 35.40 -38.31
C ASN A 4 35.85 34.76 -39.68
N GLU A 5 34.80 34.48 -40.44
CA GLU A 5 34.74 34.22 -41.90
C GLU A 5 35.07 32.84 -42.50
N LYS A 6 34.51 32.42 -43.64
CA LYS A 6 33.20 32.56 -44.33
C LYS A 6 33.33 31.71 -45.62
N THR A 7 32.20 31.17 -46.09
CA THR A 7 31.82 30.96 -47.51
C THR A 7 32.36 29.78 -48.36
N THR A 8 31.39 29.10 -48.98
CA THR A 8 31.27 28.75 -50.43
C THR A 8 31.25 27.26 -50.78
N ALA A 9 30.16 26.86 -51.44
CA ALA A 9 29.94 25.57 -52.08
C ALA A 9 30.38 25.59 -53.55
N LEU A 10 30.82 24.45 -54.10
CA LEU A 10 30.84 24.14 -55.53
C LEU A 10 30.48 22.65 -55.75
N ILE A 11 29.41 22.42 -56.50
CA ILE A 11 28.95 21.14 -57.08
C ILE A 11 29.45 21.09 -58.55
N PRO A 12 29.18 20.11 -59.46
CA PRO A 12 28.92 18.65 -59.44
C PRO A 12 29.73 17.85 -60.52
N SER A 13 29.54 16.52 -60.60
CA SER A 13 29.59 15.72 -61.85
C SER A 13 28.77 14.42 -61.68
N VAL A 14 27.50 14.34 -62.10
CA VAL A 14 26.91 13.93 -63.41
C VAL A 14 27.01 12.43 -63.76
N GLY A 15 25.83 11.84 -64.04
CA GLY A 15 25.57 10.56 -64.73
C GLY A 15 24.22 9.95 -64.26
N ALA A 16 23.04 10.42 -64.69
CA ALA A 16 22.35 10.30 -65.99
C ALA A 16 21.59 8.98 -66.19
N ASP A 17 20.27 9.01 -65.95
CA ASP A 17 19.17 8.35 -66.70
C ASP A 17 17.85 8.96 -66.13
N GLY A 18 16.79 9.40 -66.82
CA GLY A 18 16.37 9.35 -68.22
C GLY A 18 14.83 9.28 -68.27
N GLY A 19 14.13 10.44 -68.41
CA GLY A 19 12.81 10.61 -69.07
C GLY A 19 11.47 10.20 -68.39
N GLN A 20 10.58 11.18 -68.14
CA GLN A 20 9.11 11.08 -67.93
C GLN A 20 8.32 11.19 -69.29
N PRO A 21 6.96 11.36 -69.33
CA PRO A 21 5.81 10.49 -69.01
C PRO A 21 4.87 10.33 -70.27
N PRO A 22 3.60 9.85 -70.17
CA PRO A 22 2.51 10.85 -70.18
C PRO A 22 1.25 10.47 -69.37
N HIS A 23 0.50 11.51 -69.02
CA HIS A 23 -0.88 11.44 -68.53
C HIS A 23 -1.81 10.75 -69.53
N ASN A 24 -2.73 9.90 -69.05
CA ASN A 24 -4.00 9.70 -69.72
C ASN A 24 -5.14 9.48 -68.71
N SER A 25 -6.18 10.28 -68.87
CA SER A 25 -7.40 10.31 -68.08
C SER A 25 -8.35 9.17 -68.44
N THR A 26 -8.89 8.45 -67.47
CA THR A 26 -10.25 7.89 -67.58
C THR A 26 -10.88 7.72 -66.20
N ASN A 27 -12.03 8.36 -65.99
CA ASN A 27 -12.90 8.18 -64.83
C ASN A 27 -13.53 6.77 -64.84
N GLN A 28 -13.41 6.02 -63.74
CA GLN A 28 -14.45 5.10 -63.26
C GLN A 28 -14.49 5.13 -61.72
N SER A 29 -15.59 5.66 -61.19
CA SER A 29 -16.09 5.54 -59.81
C SER A 29 -16.48 4.07 -59.51
N ILE A 30 -16.56 3.50 -58.29
CA ILE A 30 -17.10 3.90 -56.97
C ILE A 30 -16.49 2.96 -55.85
N PRO A 31 -16.84 2.99 -54.54
CA PRO A 31 -16.01 3.49 -53.43
C PRO A 31 -15.64 2.41 -52.36
N HIS A 32 -14.60 2.63 -51.54
CA HIS A 32 -14.65 2.20 -50.12
C HIS A 32 -13.57 2.88 -49.29
N GLU A 33 -14.04 3.78 -48.42
CA GLU A 33 -13.59 4.03 -47.05
C GLU A 33 -12.09 3.97 -46.75
N THR A 34 -11.45 5.14 -46.84
CA THR A 34 -10.31 5.47 -45.98
C THR A 34 -10.78 5.49 -44.53
N CYS A 35 -10.53 4.41 -43.80
CA CYS A 35 -10.55 4.44 -42.33
C CYS A 35 -9.21 5.01 -41.85
N GLU A 36 -9.05 6.34 -41.97
CA GLU A 36 -7.98 7.04 -41.27
C GLU A 36 -8.28 7.02 -39.78
N SER A 37 -7.65 6.06 -39.10
CA SER A 37 -7.71 5.89 -37.66
C SER A 37 -6.71 6.85 -36.99
N ASN A 38 -7.08 8.10 -36.79
CA ASN A 38 -6.38 9.02 -35.88
C ASN A 38 -7.35 9.49 -34.78
N PRO A 39 -6.95 9.49 -33.49
CA PRO A 39 -7.71 10.17 -32.45
C PRO A 39 -7.82 11.67 -32.81
N PRO A 40 -8.94 12.35 -32.50
CA PRO A 40 -9.07 13.78 -32.77
C PRO A 40 -7.92 14.54 -32.09
N GLU A 41 -7.20 15.36 -32.88
CA GLU A 41 -5.97 16.06 -32.47
C GLU A 41 -6.16 16.93 -31.21
N GLU A 42 -7.38 17.41 -30.95
CA GLU A 42 -7.77 18.15 -29.73
C GLU A 42 -7.48 17.37 -28.43
N ASN A 43 -7.68 16.05 -28.42
CA ASN A 43 -7.52 15.23 -27.21
C ASN A 43 -6.04 14.91 -26.92
N ILE A 44 -5.19 14.92 -27.96
CA ILE A 44 -3.75 14.65 -27.83
C ILE A 44 -3.02 15.90 -27.32
N GLU A 45 -3.37 17.08 -27.81
CA GLU A 45 -2.73 18.33 -27.37
C GLU A 45 -3.16 18.71 -25.95
N GLU A 46 -4.42 18.49 -25.59
CA GLU A 46 -4.89 18.65 -24.21
C GLU A 46 -4.20 17.66 -23.24
N MET A 47 -4.00 16.41 -23.67
CA MET A 47 -3.24 15.43 -22.89
C MET A 47 -1.75 15.78 -22.77
N ARG A 48 -1.14 16.32 -23.84
CA ARG A 48 0.26 16.81 -23.81
C ARG A 48 0.41 18.04 -22.91
N GLU A 49 -0.54 18.98 -22.96
CA GLU A 49 -0.57 20.11 -22.03
C GLU A 49 -0.74 19.65 -20.60
N ARG A 50 -1.62 18.67 -20.34
CA ARG A 50 -1.81 18.07 -19.01
C ARG A 50 -0.51 17.45 -18.50
N ILE A 51 0.18 16.68 -19.33
CA ILE A 51 1.50 16.08 -19.01
C ILE A 51 2.55 17.18 -18.77
N ARG A 52 2.61 18.22 -19.62
CA ARG A 52 3.54 19.35 -19.44
C ARG A 52 3.30 20.09 -18.13
N ARG A 53 2.04 20.34 -17.78
CA ARG A 53 1.66 20.95 -16.51
C ARG A 53 2.06 20.05 -15.35
N MET A 54 1.76 18.75 -15.41
CA MET A 54 2.14 17.78 -14.38
C MET A 54 3.65 17.67 -14.15
N ASN A 55 4.46 17.99 -15.16
CA ASN A 55 5.92 17.98 -15.06
C ASN A 55 6.52 19.32 -14.56
N ASP A 56 5.75 20.39 -14.40
CA ASP A 56 6.24 21.64 -13.78
C ASP A 56 6.29 21.45 -12.25
N PRO A 57 7.44 21.66 -11.59
CA PRO A 57 7.56 21.52 -10.13
C PRO A 57 6.61 22.43 -9.32
N ARG A 58 6.08 23.49 -9.94
CA ARG A 58 5.12 24.42 -9.32
C ARG A 58 3.67 23.99 -9.53
N TYR A 59 3.43 22.96 -10.33
CA TYR A 59 2.10 22.45 -10.57
C TYR A 59 1.59 21.70 -9.34
N LEU A 60 0.61 22.30 -8.69
CA LEU A 60 -0.16 21.63 -7.65
C LEU A 60 -1.19 20.72 -8.33
N HIS A 61 -0.95 19.41 -8.27
CA HIS A 61 -1.93 18.43 -8.72
C HIS A 61 -3.18 18.50 -7.84
N THR A 62 -4.32 18.87 -8.42
CA THR A 62 -5.61 18.91 -7.74
C THR A 62 -6.59 17.97 -8.44
N VAL A 63 -7.49 17.38 -7.64
CA VAL A 63 -8.55 16.50 -8.11
C VAL A 63 -9.86 17.08 -7.60
N SER A 64 -10.83 17.29 -8.50
CA SER A 64 -12.16 17.76 -8.09
C SER A 64 -12.92 16.63 -7.38
N MET A 65 -13.91 16.95 -6.53
CA MET A 65 -14.76 15.93 -5.90
C MET A 65 -15.45 15.01 -6.94
N THR A 66 -15.80 15.58 -8.11
CA THR A 66 -16.36 14.82 -9.22
C THR A 66 -15.37 13.80 -9.76
N GLU A 67 -14.13 14.22 -10.03
CA GLU A 67 -13.06 13.33 -10.50
C GLU A 67 -12.69 12.30 -9.44
N LEU A 68 -12.67 12.69 -8.16
CA LEU A 68 -12.41 11.79 -7.02
C LEU A 68 -13.45 10.65 -6.96
N TYR A 69 -14.75 10.96 -7.04
CA TYR A 69 -15.80 9.92 -7.05
C TYR A 69 -15.89 9.14 -8.36
N GLN A 70 -15.36 9.68 -9.45
CA GLN A 70 -15.32 8.99 -10.74
C GLN A 70 -14.10 8.08 -10.90
N THR A 71 -13.11 8.21 -10.02
CA THR A 71 -11.87 7.44 -10.01
C THR A 71 -12.02 6.27 -9.05
N ALA A 72 -11.81 5.05 -9.54
CA ALA A 72 -11.66 3.88 -8.68
C ALA A 72 -10.19 3.82 -8.22
N TYR A 73 -9.97 3.89 -6.91
CA TYR A 73 -8.64 3.73 -6.32
C TYR A 73 -8.41 2.25 -5.97
N LYS A 74 -7.16 1.81 -6.11
CA LYS A 74 -6.78 0.43 -5.74
C LYS A 74 -7.06 0.19 -4.26
N SER A 75 -7.69 -0.93 -3.92
CA SER A 75 -7.86 -1.33 -2.52
C SER A 75 -6.51 -1.43 -1.82
N ARG A 76 -6.52 -1.07 -0.55
CA ARG A 76 -5.41 -1.28 0.39
C ARG A 76 -5.96 -2.10 1.54
N PRO A 77 -6.08 -3.44 1.38
CA PRO A 77 -6.60 -4.27 2.44
C PRO A 77 -5.74 -4.08 3.70
N PRO A 78 -6.32 -4.28 4.89
CA PRO A 78 -5.56 -4.31 6.13
C PRO A 78 -4.44 -5.36 6.04
N VAL A 79 -3.37 -5.16 6.79
CA VAL A 79 -2.39 -6.24 7.05
C VAL A 79 -2.91 -7.14 8.16
N ILE A 80 -3.49 -6.53 9.20
CA ILE A 80 -4.22 -7.21 10.28
C ILE A 80 -5.50 -6.42 10.51
N ASP A 81 -6.64 -7.06 10.34
CA ASP A 81 -7.94 -6.40 10.39
C ASP A 81 -8.14 -5.68 11.72
N GLY A 82 -8.53 -4.41 11.64
CA GLY A 82 -8.77 -3.56 12.80
C GLY A 82 -7.51 -3.19 13.61
N LEU A 83 -6.30 -3.60 13.19
CA LEU A 83 -5.06 -3.32 13.94
C LEU A 83 -3.96 -2.65 13.11
N LEU A 84 -3.65 -3.17 11.92
CA LEU A 84 -2.58 -2.67 11.05
C LEU A 84 -3.04 -2.55 9.62
N TYR A 85 -2.85 -1.36 9.03
CA TYR A 85 -3.15 -1.03 7.64
C TYR A 85 -1.86 -0.65 6.90
N SER A 86 -1.96 -0.51 5.57
CA SER A 86 -0.87 0.08 4.78
C SER A 86 -0.56 1.50 5.27
N GLY A 87 0.72 1.81 5.49
CA GLY A 87 1.14 3.08 6.08
C GLY A 87 2.31 2.93 7.05
N ALA A 88 2.71 4.04 7.67
CA ALA A 88 3.76 4.06 8.68
C ALA A 88 3.19 3.99 10.10
N TYR A 89 3.65 3.00 10.86
CA TYR A 89 3.25 2.74 12.24
C TYR A 89 4.44 2.87 13.19
N ILE A 90 4.16 3.36 14.40
CA ILE A 90 5.16 3.45 15.47
C ILE A 90 4.76 2.52 16.62
N LEU A 91 5.60 1.54 16.95
CA LEU A 91 5.46 0.79 18.20
C LEU A 91 6.36 1.44 19.27
N ALA A 92 5.75 2.24 20.14
CA ALA A 92 6.42 2.93 21.22
C ALA A 92 6.27 2.18 22.55
N GLY A 93 7.30 2.26 23.39
CA GLY A 93 7.23 1.76 24.76
C GLY A 93 8.58 1.83 25.46
N ALA A 94 8.61 1.73 26.79
CA ALA A 94 9.86 1.74 27.54
C ALA A 94 10.81 0.61 27.08
N PRO A 95 12.13 0.76 27.23
CA PRO A 95 13.07 -0.31 26.88
C PRO A 95 12.77 -1.62 27.62
N LYS A 96 12.92 -2.76 26.91
CA LYS A 96 12.86 -4.12 27.48
C LYS A 96 11.52 -4.51 28.15
N ILE A 97 10.40 -3.97 27.66
CA ILE A 97 9.05 -4.36 28.12
C ILE A 97 8.39 -5.47 27.29
N GLY A 98 8.99 -5.83 26.15
CA GLY A 98 8.52 -6.91 25.27
C GLY A 98 8.12 -6.49 23.85
N LYS A 99 8.44 -5.27 23.40
CA LYS A 99 8.16 -4.79 22.04
C LYS A 99 8.68 -5.73 20.95
N SER A 100 9.94 -6.15 21.02
CA SER A 100 10.54 -7.07 20.06
C SER A 100 9.84 -8.44 20.00
N PHE A 101 9.25 -8.89 21.11
CA PHE A 101 8.41 -10.11 21.09
C PHE A 101 7.07 -9.85 20.41
N LEU A 102 6.47 -8.68 20.63
CA LEU A 102 5.22 -8.31 19.96
C LEU A 102 5.44 -8.17 18.44
N VAL A 103 6.47 -7.45 17.99
CA VAL A 103 6.72 -7.33 16.53
C VAL A 103 7.17 -8.64 15.89
N ALA A 104 7.90 -9.50 16.61
CA ALA A 104 8.20 -10.85 16.11
C ALA A 104 6.93 -11.69 15.93
N GLN A 105 5.98 -11.57 16.86
CA GLN A 105 4.68 -12.22 16.73
C GLN A 105 3.89 -11.66 15.55
N LEU A 106 3.82 -10.34 15.38
CA LEU A 106 3.20 -9.72 14.20
C LEU A 106 3.83 -10.24 12.91
N ALA A 107 5.17 -10.27 12.85
CA ALA A 107 5.91 -10.76 11.68
C ALA A 107 5.56 -12.21 11.33
N TYR A 108 5.52 -13.08 12.33
CA TYR A 108 5.20 -14.50 12.15
C TYR A 108 3.77 -14.71 11.67
N HIS A 109 2.79 -14.04 12.29
CA HIS A 109 1.39 -14.18 11.89
C HIS A 109 1.14 -13.65 10.47
N VAL A 110 1.74 -12.51 10.10
CA VAL A 110 1.61 -11.94 8.74
C VAL A 110 2.29 -12.82 7.69
N SER A 111 3.46 -13.37 7.99
CA SER A 111 4.18 -14.25 7.04
C SER A 111 3.57 -15.65 6.90
N THR A 112 2.79 -16.11 7.88
CA THR A 112 2.11 -17.41 7.84
C THR A 112 0.64 -17.31 7.45
N GLY A 113 0.03 -16.12 7.52
CA GLY A 113 -1.42 -15.93 7.36
C GLY A 113 -2.25 -16.45 8.53
N GLN A 114 -1.62 -16.87 9.63
CA GLN A 114 -2.35 -17.33 10.81
C GLN A 114 -3.03 -16.16 11.51
N ARG A 115 -4.31 -16.35 11.87
CA ARG A 115 -5.08 -15.36 12.65
C ARG A 115 -4.33 -14.95 13.91
N LEU A 116 -4.31 -13.65 14.20
CA LEU A 116 -3.73 -13.09 15.42
C LEU A 116 -4.87 -12.70 16.34
N TRP A 117 -5.00 -13.33 17.51
CA TRP A 117 -6.05 -13.01 18.50
C TRP A 117 -7.49 -13.03 17.94
N GLY A 118 -7.74 -13.83 16.90
CA GLY A 118 -9.01 -13.88 16.19
C GLY A 118 -9.15 -12.88 15.04
N TYR A 119 -8.29 -11.85 14.97
CA TYR A 119 -8.19 -10.94 13.83
C TYR A 119 -7.74 -11.68 12.59
N GLU A 120 -8.37 -11.34 11.48
CA GLU A 120 -7.96 -11.80 10.16
C GLU A 120 -6.63 -11.17 9.79
N VAL A 121 -5.75 -11.99 9.19
CA VAL A 121 -4.40 -11.58 8.81
C VAL A 121 -4.23 -11.83 7.34
N HIS A 122 -3.95 -10.76 6.60
CA HIS A 122 -3.74 -10.85 5.16
C HIS A 122 -2.28 -11.19 4.91
N SER A 123 -2.02 -12.42 4.49
CA SER A 123 -0.65 -12.94 4.35
C SER A 123 0.16 -12.23 3.27
N GLY A 124 1.48 -12.23 3.46
CA GLY A 124 2.46 -11.76 2.48
C GLY A 124 3.87 -11.74 3.05
N THR A 125 4.84 -11.45 2.20
CA THR A 125 6.25 -11.43 2.61
C THR A 125 6.52 -10.32 3.66
N VAL A 126 7.34 -10.66 4.66
CA VAL A 126 7.72 -9.78 5.78
C VAL A 126 9.23 -9.61 5.84
N LEU A 127 9.68 -8.36 5.93
CA LEU A 127 11.07 -8.02 6.22
C LEU A 127 11.20 -7.53 7.66
N TYR A 128 11.97 -8.23 8.48
CA TYR A 128 12.32 -7.82 9.84
C TYR A 128 13.77 -7.35 9.90
N LEU A 129 13.97 -6.04 10.07
CA LEU A 129 15.26 -5.42 10.38
C LEU A 129 15.52 -5.46 11.90
N ALA A 130 16.20 -6.51 12.38
CA ALA A 130 16.52 -6.78 13.78
C ALA A 130 17.88 -6.18 14.14
N LEU A 131 17.96 -4.85 14.15
CA LEU A 131 19.21 -4.07 14.15
C LEU A 131 19.90 -3.97 15.53
N GLU A 132 19.30 -4.53 16.57
CA GLU A 132 19.88 -4.65 17.91
C GLU A 132 20.26 -6.09 18.28
N ASP A 133 19.91 -7.07 17.45
CA ASP A 133 20.15 -8.49 17.68
C ASP A 133 21.11 -9.09 16.65
N ASP A 134 21.56 -10.30 16.95
CA ASP A 134 22.28 -11.17 16.03
C ASP A 134 21.38 -12.36 15.62
N PHE A 135 21.80 -13.11 14.60
CA PHE A 135 21.03 -14.25 14.10
C PHE A 135 20.83 -15.34 15.17
N GLN A 136 21.78 -15.53 16.09
CA GLN A 136 21.67 -16.53 17.15
C GLN A 136 20.53 -16.18 18.12
N ARG A 137 20.41 -14.90 18.50
CA ARG A 137 19.33 -14.39 19.35
C ARG A 137 17.98 -14.47 18.65
N ILE A 138 17.94 -14.14 17.36
CA ILE A 138 16.71 -14.24 16.55
C ILE A 138 16.28 -15.71 16.48
N GLN A 139 17.19 -16.62 16.13
CA GLN A 139 16.90 -18.06 16.06
C GLN A 139 16.38 -18.59 17.40
N SER A 140 17.07 -18.28 18.50
CA SER A 140 16.65 -18.72 19.84
C SER A 140 15.28 -18.17 20.23
N ARG A 141 14.97 -16.92 19.84
CA ARG A 141 13.67 -16.28 20.10
C ARG A 141 12.55 -16.90 19.29
N MET A 142 12.75 -17.08 17.99
CA MET A 142 11.74 -17.69 17.12
C MET A 142 11.46 -19.13 17.54
N PHE A 143 12.50 -19.89 17.90
CA PHE A 143 12.33 -21.25 18.42
C PHE A 143 11.58 -21.27 19.77
N MET A 144 11.87 -20.35 20.67
CA MET A 144 11.13 -20.22 21.93
C MET A 144 9.64 -19.94 21.69
N MET A 145 9.31 -19.08 20.71
CA MET A 145 7.93 -18.70 20.43
C MET A 145 7.17 -19.79 19.68
N TYR A 146 7.76 -20.36 18.62
CA TYR A 146 7.04 -21.17 17.63
C TYR A 146 7.64 -22.58 17.43
N GLY A 147 8.65 -22.95 18.20
CA GLY A 147 9.32 -24.24 18.07
C GLY A 147 10.03 -24.38 16.73
N VAL A 148 9.73 -25.46 16.00
CA VAL A 148 10.31 -25.76 14.69
C VAL A 148 9.47 -25.28 13.51
N ALA A 149 8.34 -24.63 13.77
CA ALA A 149 7.51 -24.07 12.71
C ALA A 149 8.27 -22.95 11.98
N ASP A 150 8.30 -23.01 10.65
CA ASP A 150 9.00 -22.08 9.80
C ASP A 150 8.07 -21.49 8.71
N THR A 151 8.60 -20.50 8.00
CA THR A 151 7.95 -19.89 6.84
C THR A 151 9.03 -19.29 5.93
N ALA A 152 8.87 -19.49 4.63
CA ALA A 152 9.76 -18.90 3.63
C ALA A 152 9.53 -17.39 3.43
N SER A 153 8.41 -16.86 3.93
CA SER A 153 7.96 -15.48 3.71
C SER A 153 8.39 -14.52 4.83
N LEU A 154 9.22 -14.94 5.79
CA LEU A 154 9.76 -14.09 6.86
C LEU A 154 11.28 -13.95 6.76
N HIS A 155 11.75 -12.78 6.34
CA HIS A 155 13.16 -12.48 6.14
C HIS A 155 13.71 -11.63 7.27
N PHE A 156 14.88 -11.99 7.80
CA PHE A 156 15.56 -11.22 8.84
C PHE A 156 16.84 -10.57 8.32
N ALA A 157 17.09 -9.33 8.73
CA ALA A 157 18.36 -8.66 8.55
C ALA A 157 18.84 -8.06 9.88
N THR A 158 20.08 -8.34 10.26
CA THR A 158 20.70 -7.82 11.51
C THR A 158 21.48 -6.53 11.29
N ALA A 159 21.59 -6.07 10.04
CA ALA A 159 22.26 -4.85 9.65
C ALA A 159 21.51 -4.17 8.50
N ALA A 160 21.47 -2.85 8.53
CA ALA A 160 20.90 -2.03 7.48
C ALA A 160 21.62 -0.68 7.43
N ASN A 161 21.53 -0.02 6.28
CA ASN A 161 22.04 1.32 6.09
C ASN A 161 21.16 2.35 6.81
N LYS A 162 21.54 3.63 6.72
CA LYS A 162 20.77 4.73 7.31
C LYS A 162 19.73 5.22 6.31
N ILE A 163 18.62 5.74 6.83
CA ILE A 163 17.61 6.39 6.00
C ILE A 163 18.17 7.66 5.39
N GLY A 164 17.95 7.88 4.08
CA GLY A 164 18.60 8.93 3.29
C GLY A 164 20.03 8.60 2.86
N ASN A 165 20.59 7.47 3.32
CA ASN A 165 21.95 7.04 3.00
C ASN A 165 22.02 5.52 2.88
N GLY A 166 21.30 4.96 1.89
CA GLY A 166 21.38 3.56 1.49
C GLY A 166 20.23 2.67 1.94
N LEU A 167 19.44 3.03 2.96
CA LEU A 167 18.31 2.20 3.42
C LEU A 167 17.17 2.21 2.39
N ASP A 168 16.90 3.37 1.79
CA ASP A 168 15.83 3.54 0.80
C ASP A 168 16.05 2.59 -0.40
N GLU A 169 17.29 2.46 -0.87
CA GLU A 169 17.67 1.54 -1.94
C GLU A 169 17.60 0.07 -1.50
N GLN A 170 17.97 -0.24 -0.25
CA GLN A 170 17.86 -1.59 0.30
C GLN A 170 16.39 -2.05 0.36
N LEU A 171 15.49 -1.19 0.84
CA LEU A 171 14.06 -1.49 0.88
C LEU A 171 13.47 -1.61 -0.53
N GLU A 172 13.87 -0.73 -1.46
CA GLU A 172 13.41 -0.78 -2.85
C GLU A 172 13.84 -2.08 -3.55
N ASN A 173 15.07 -2.54 -3.32
CA ASN A 173 15.55 -3.80 -3.87
C ASN A 173 14.81 -5.00 -3.27
N PHE A 174 14.56 -4.99 -1.95
CA PHE A 174 13.81 -6.06 -1.29
C PHE A 174 12.39 -6.19 -1.84
N ILE A 175 11.67 -5.07 -2.02
CA ILE A 175 10.31 -5.10 -2.57
C ILE A 175 10.30 -5.57 -4.03
N LYS A 176 11.34 -5.25 -4.81
CA LYS A 176 11.47 -5.78 -6.18
C LYS A 176 11.71 -7.29 -6.21
N GLU A 177 12.47 -7.81 -5.26
CA GLU A 177 12.71 -9.24 -5.10
C GLU A 177 11.49 -9.98 -4.55
N HIS A 178 10.71 -9.32 -3.69
CA HIS A 178 9.50 -9.84 -3.04
C HIS A 178 8.28 -8.93 -3.28
N PRO A 179 7.65 -8.99 -4.47
CA PRO A 179 6.55 -8.09 -4.84
C PRO A 179 5.28 -8.24 -3.99
N ASP A 180 5.13 -9.35 -3.27
CA ASP A 180 4.05 -9.64 -2.34
C ASP A 180 4.32 -9.14 -0.90
N THR A 181 5.39 -8.36 -0.70
CA THR A 181 5.72 -7.78 0.62
C THR A 181 4.53 -7.00 1.18
N LYS A 182 4.14 -7.30 2.42
CA LYS A 182 3.06 -6.58 3.13
C LYS A 182 3.52 -5.84 4.37
N LEU A 183 4.59 -6.30 5.01
CA LEU A 183 5.06 -5.73 6.28
C LEU A 183 6.58 -5.59 6.30
N VAL A 184 7.05 -4.41 6.67
CA VAL A 184 8.45 -4.16 7.03
C VAL A 184 8.51 -3.73 8.48
N ILE A 185 9.38 -4.35 9.26
CA ILE A 185 9.59 -4.06 10.67
C ILE A 185 11.00 -3.50 10.85
N ILE A 186 11.09 -2.38 11.56
CA ILE A 186 12.36 -1.72 11.89
C ILE A 186 12.55 -1.71 13.41
N ASP A 187 13.34 -2.64 13.93
CA ASP A 187 13.63 -2.78 15.36
C ASP A 187 15.12 -2.51 15.63
N THR A 188 15.55 -1.26 15.87
CA THR A 188 14.79 -0.07 16.27
C THR A 188 15.07 1.14 15.38
N MET A 189 14.23 2.18 15.47
CA MET A 189 14.40 3.45 14.74
C MET A 189 15.77 4.10 15.00
N GLN A 190 16.32 3.96 16.21
CA GLN A 190 17.62 4.53 16.56
C GLN A 190 18.75 4.02 15.66
N LYS A 191 18.62 2.81 15.12
CA LYS A 191 19.66 2.17 14.30
C LYS A 191 19.67 2.65 12.86
N ILE A 192 18.57 3.18 12.33
CA ILE A 192 18.49 3.68 10.95
C ILE A 192 18.72 5.19 10.81
N ARG A 193 18.87 5.91 11.93
CA ARG A 193 19.16 7.35 11.92
C ARG A 193 20.58 7.65 11.44
N GLU A 194 20.72 8.71 10.63
CA GLU A 194 22.03 9.27 10.24
C GLU A 194 22.85 9.72 11.47
N ALA A 195 24.16 9.50 11.41
CA ALA A 195 25.08 9.96 12.43
C ALA A 195 25.56 11.38 12.09
N GLY A 196 25.24 12.38 12.92
CA GLY A 196 25.87 13.72 12.87
C GLY A 196 24.98 14.93 12.60
N GLY A 197 23.66 14.78 12.39
CA GLY A 197 22.72 15.92 12.43
C GLY A 197 22.52 16.44 13.87
N GLU A 198 21.57 17.36 14.10
CA GLU A 198 21.06 17.68 15.45
C GLU A 198 20.41 16.41 16.08
N ALA A 199 21.24 15.45 16.48
CA ALA A 199 21.02 14.00 16.34
C ALA A 199 19.97 13.37 17.27
N TYR A 200 19.25 14.19 18.03
CA TYR A 200 18.20 13.75 18.94
C TYR A 200 17.05 14.74 19.02
N SER A 201 16.83 15.50 17.94
CA SER A 201 15.71 16.43 17.84
C SER A 201 14.46 15.73 17.33
N TYR A 202 13.33 16.16 17.88
CA TYR A 202 12.00 15.76 17.45
C TYR A 202 11.78 15.96 15.93
N ALA A 203 12.35 17.02 15.35
CA ALA A 203 12.26 17.30 13.92
C ALA A 203 12.90 16.21 13.05
N SER A 204 14.03 15.65 13.50
CA SER A 204 14.69 14.54 12.81
C SER A 204 13.82 13.27 12.83
N ASP A 205 13.19 12.96 13.96
CA ASP A 205 12.28 11.81 14.07
C ASP A 205 11.08 11.97 13.12
N TYR A 206 10.53 13.18 13.04
CA TYR A 206 9.42 13.50 12.14
C TYR A 206 9.81 13.31 10.67
N GLU A 207 11.00 13.75 10.27
CA GLU A 207 11.50 13.59 8.91
C GLU A 207 11.68 12.10 8.54
N ILE A 208 12.21 11.30 9.47
CA ILE A 208 12.40 9.85 9.28
C ILE A 208 11.06 9.17 9.06
N ILE A 209 10.08 9.40 9.96
CA ILE A 209 8.74 8.81 9.83
C ILE A 209 8.08 9.30 8.53
N GLY A 210 8.24 10.57 8.16
CA GLY A 210 7.72 11.09 6.89
C GLY A 210 8.33 10.43 5.66
N LYS A 211 9.63 10.10 5.68
CA LYS A 211 10.30 9.33 4.60
C LYS A 211 9.74 7.90 4.54
N LEU A 212 9.63 7.22 5.67
CA LEU A 212 9.08 5.86 5.75
C LEU A 212 7.61 5.82 5.32
N LYS A 213 6.80 6.82 5.71
CA LYS A 213 5.41 6.96 5.28
C LYS A 213 5.29 7.08 3.76
N ARG A 214 6.06 7.97 3.13
CA ARG A 214 6.05 8.13 1.67
C ARG A 214 6.43 6.83 0.96
N PHE A 215 7.36 6.07 1.52
CA PHE A 215 7.77 4.78 0.99
C PHE A 215 6.65 3.73 1.14
N ALA A 216 6.04 3.64 2.32
CA ALA A 216 4.89 2.77 2.60
C ALA A 216 3.70 3.08 1.67
N ASP A 217 3.35 4.36 1.50
CA ASP A 217 2.25 4.81 0.65
C ASP A 217 2.47 4.48 -0.84
N ARG A 218 3.72 4.58 -1.31
CA ARG A 218 4.09 4.28 -2.70
C ARG A 218 3.93 2.79 -3.00
N HIS A 219 4.36 1.94 -2.07
CA HIS A 219 4.38 0.49 -2.26
C HIS A 219 3.13 -0.21 -1.70
N SER A 220 2.24 0.52 -1.04
CA SER A 220 1.03 -0.01 -0.38
C SER A 220 1.36 -1.15 0.61
N ILE A 221 2.34 -0.89 1.48
CA ILE A 221 2.79 -1.81 2.54
C ILE A 221 2.64 -1.17 3.91
N CYS A 222 2.67 -1.97 4.97
CA CYS A 222 2.79 -1.50 6.35
C CYS A 222 4.26 -1.44 6.78
N ILE A 223 4.68 -0.35 7.42
CA ILE A 223 6.00 -0.25 8.05
C ILE A 223 5.82 0.00 9.54
N VAL A 224 6.23 -0.95 10.38
CA VAL A 224 6.21 -0.82 11.84
C VAL A 224 7.61 -0.48 12.34
N THR A 225 7.76 0.71 12.89
CA THR A 225 9.03 1.19 13.45
C THR A 225 8.99 1.13 14.98
N VAL A 226 9.91 0.37 15.58
CA VAL A 226 10.02 0.26 17.03
C VAL A 226 10.76 1.48 17.59
N HIS A 227 10.12 2.17 18.52
CA HIS A 227 10.63 3.36 19.18
C HIS A 227 10.69 3.16 20.70
N HIS A 228 11.70 3.74 21.34
CA HIS A 228 11.85 3.67 22.80
C HIS A 228 11.39 4.98 23.42
N THR A 229 10.47 4.90 24.38
CA THR A 229 10.05 6.08 25.12
C THR A 229 11.10 6.48 26.15
N ARG A 230 11.24 7.78 26.40
CA ARG A 230 12.05 8.28 27.52
C ARG A 230 11.23 8.17 28.82
N LYS A 231 11.90 8.03 29.96
CA LYS A 231 11.23 8.11 31.26
C LYS A 231 11.02 9.58 31.62
N GLN A 232 9.78 10.07 31.61
CA GLN A 232 9.40 11.30 32.30
C GLN A 232 8.26 11.01 33.30
N PRO A 233 8.09 11.81 34.37
CA PRO A 233 7.06 11.57 35.39
C PRO A 233 5.65 11.75 34.81
N ALA A 234 4.70 11.00 35.37
CA ALA A 234 3.37 10.77 34.82
C ALA A 234 2.46 12.02 34.76
N GLY A 235 1.95 12.26 33.55
CA GLY A 235 0.78 13.06 33.18
C GLY A 235 0.46 12.63 31.75
N ASP A 236 -0.78 12.21 31.48
CA ASP A 236 -1.32 11.54 30.28
C ASP A 236 -0.44 10.51 29.54
N SER A 237 -0.97 9.31 29.31
CA SER A 237 -0.21 8.16 28.74
C SER A 237 0.47 8.44 27.40
N PHE A 238 0.11 9.50 26.69
CA PHE A 238 0.75 9.96 25.46
C PHE A 238 1.83 11.04 25.64
N GLU A 239 1.89 11.79 26.74
CA GLU A 239 2.92 12.83 26.96
C GLU A 239 4.27 12.26 27.42
N THR A 240 4.29 11.00 27.88
CA THR A 240 5.51 10.37 28.43
C THR A 240 6.51 9.95 27.35
N ILE A 241 6.15 10.06 26.06
CA ILE A 241 7.13 10.01 24.99
C ILE A 241 7.61 11.44 24.77
N SER A 242 8.89 11.68 25.00
CA SER A 242 9.52 12.96 24.68
C SER A 242 9.29 13.25 23.19
N GLY A 243 8.31 14.11 22.85
CA GLY A 243 7.99 14.54 21.48
C GLY A 243 6.83 13.82 20.75
N THR A 244 5.93 13.10 21.42
CA THR A 244 4.94 12.21 20.75
C THR A 244 3.87 12.89 19.92
N THR A 245 3.31 14.00 20.37
CA THR A 245 2.10 14.56 19.74
C THR A 245 2.31 14.80 18.25
N GLY A 246 3.52 15.17 17.85
CA GLY A 246 3.80 15.40 16.45
C GLY A 246 4.41 14.21 15.68
N LEU A 247 4.99 13.19 16.35
CA LEU A 247 5.36 11.93 15.67
C LEU A 247 4.13 11.10 15.31
N LEU A 248 3.14 11.09 16.21
CA LEU A 248 1.81 10.54 15.96
C LEU A 248 1.10 11.31 14.84
N GLY A 249 1.29 12.62 14.75
CA GLY A 249 0.76 13.44 13.66
C GLY A 249 1.34 13.10 12.28
N CYS A 250 2.55 12.56 12.22
CA CYS A 250 3.19 12.14 10.96
C CYS A 250 2.80 10.72 10.53
N ALA A 251 2.73 9.81 11.50
CA ALA A 251 2.40 8.41 11.27
C ALA A 251 0.93 8.23 10.86
N ASP A 252 0.64 7.07 10.28
CA ASP A 252 -0.73 6.61 10.01
C ASP A 252 -1.36 5.98 11.25
N GLY A 253 -0.53 5.39 12.10
CA GLY A 253 -0.96 4.86 13.40
C GLY A 253 0.19 4.67 14.38
N ALA A 254 -0.18 4.37 15.62
CA ALA A 254 0.77 4.02 16.65
C ALA A 254 0.21 2.98 17.61
N LEU A 255 1.12 2.19 18.14
CA LEU A 255 0.90 1.20 19.17
C LEU A 255 1.75 1.62 20.37
N LEU A 256 1.11 1.97 21.48
CA LEU A 256 1.80 2.34 22.71
C LEU A 256 1.73 1.20 23.72
N MET A 257 2.84 0.50 23.88
CA MET A 257 2.96 -0.60 24.82
C MET A 257 3.39 -0.12 26.20
N GLN A 258 2.62 -0.48 27.22
CA GLN A 258 2.88 -0.13 28.62
C GLN A 258 2.82 -1.38 29.52
N LYS A 259 3.59 -1.34 30.61
CA LYS A 259 3.53 -2.33 31.70
C LYS A 259 3.48 -1.61 33.04
N LYS A 260 2.61 -2.08 33.95
CA LYS A 260 2.57 -1.58 35.35
C LYS A 260 3.90 -1.78 36.07
N LYS A 261 4.53 -2.93 35.85
CA LYS A 261 5.88 -3.25 36.35
C LYS A 261 6.66 -3.95 35.25
N ARG A 262 7.98 -3.72 35.18
CA ARG A 262 8.83 -4.33 34.16
C ARG A 262 8.80 -5.86 34.18
N THR A 263 8.64 -6.46 35.36
CA THR A 263 8.55 -7.91 35.56
C THR A 263 7.13 -8.47 35.37
N ALA A 264 6.12 -7.62 35.20
CA ALA A 264 4.77 -8.09 34.95
C ALA A 264 4.70 -8.85 33.62
N LEU A 265 3.87 -9.88 33.55
CA LEU A 265 3.53 -10.57 32.29
C LEU A 265 2.39 -9.85 31.56
N GLU A 266 1.61 -9.02 32.25
CA GLU A 266 0.56 -8.20 31.68
C GLU A 266 1.15 -6.93 31.03
N ALA A 267 0.59 -6.54 29.89
CA ALA A 267 0.85 -5.28 29.21
C ALA A 267 -0.44 -4.73 28.61
N THR A 268 -0.50 -3.43 28.44
CA THR A 268 -1.52 -2.77 27.60
C THR A 268 -0.87 -2.28 26.33
N VAL A 269 -1.59 -2.37 25.22
CA VAL A 269 -1.22 -1.73 23.95
C VAL A 269 -2.36 -0.81 23.56
N ASP A 270 -2.13 0.49 23.66
CA ASP A 270 -3.05 1.52 23.16
C ASP A 270 -2.79 1.70 21.66
N ALA A 271 -3.79 1.37 20.83
CA ALA A 271 -3.70 1.38 19.39
C ALA A 271 -4.57 2.50 18.82
N VAL A 272 -3.93 3.43 18.12
CA VAL A 272 -4.55 4.61 17.51
C VAL A 272 -4.13 4.75 16.06
N GLY A 273 -4.98 5.29 15.20
CA GLY A 273 -4.58 5.63 13.84
C GLY A 273 -5.70 6.17 12.96
N ARG A 274 -5.39 6.34 11.68
CA ARG A 274 -6.27 6.97 10.69
C ARG A 274 -7.33 6.02 10.14
N ASP A 275 -6.96 4.75 10.00
CA ASP A 275 -7.76 3.72 9.32
C ASP A 275 -8.33 2.67 10.28
N GLN A 276 -7.90 2.67 11.55
CA GLN A 276 -8.38 1.82 12.63
C GLN A 276 -9.03 2.63 13.74
N GLN A 277 -9.98 2.02 14.44
CA GLN A 277 -10.57 2.60 15.64
C GLN A 277 -9.58 2.59 16.81
N ASP A 278 -9.62 3.67 17.60
CA ASP A 278 -8.91 3.75 18.87
C ASP A 278 -9.39 2.65 19.83
N GLN A 279 -8.46 1.78 20.22
CA GLN A 279 -8.73 0.63 21.08
C GLN A 279 -7.56 0.34 22.02
N ILE A 280 -7.85 -0.22 23.19
CA ILE A 280 -6.82 -0.65 24.14
C ILE A 280 -6.83 -2.18 24.22
N LEU A 281 -5.72 -2.80 23.83
CA LEU A 281 -5.51 -4.24 23.94
C LEU A 281 -4.91 -4.57 25.30
N TYR A 282 -5.57 -5.46 26.05
CA TYR A 282 -5.03 -6.04 27.27
C TYR A 282 -4.36 -7.36 26.95
N LEU A 283 -3.03 -7.37 26.99
CA LEU A 283 -2.22 -8.53 26.62
C LEU A 283 -1.61 -9.19 27.85
N LYS A 284 -1.55 -10.52 27.81
CA LYS A 284 -0.83 -11.33 28.78
C LYS A 284 0.24 -12.14 28.07
N LYS A 285 1.47 -12.06 28.60
CA LYS A 285 2.61 -12.80 28.07
C LYS A 285 2.67 -14.18 28.69
N ASP A 286 2.77 -15.20 27.85
CA ASP A 286 3.10 -16.54 28.28
C ASP A 286 4.55 -16.61 28.77
N ALA A 287 4.79 -17.31 29.87
CA ALA A 287 6.11 -17.33 30.52
C ALA A 287 7.11 -18.23 29.79
N ASP A 288 6.63 -19.27 29.11
CA ASP A 288 7.48 -20.29 28.49
C ASP A 288 7.78 -19.91 27.04
N THR A 289 6.73 -19.61 26.27
CA THR A 289 6.82 -19.26 24.84
C THR A 289 7.10 -17.78 24.60
N GLN A 290 6.85 -16.92 25.59
CA GLN A 290 6.94 -15.47 25.44
C GLN A 290 5.96 -14.87 24.40
N ILE A 291 4.94 -15.63 23.98
CA ILE A 291 3.85 -15.17 23.11
C ILE A 291 2.89 -14.28 23.92
N TRP A 292 2.34 -13.25 23.27
CA TRP A 292 1.29 -12.41 23.82
C TRP A 292 -0.09 -12.98 23.44
N SER A 293 -0.94 -13.23 24.44
CA SER A 293 -2.36 -13.53 24.27
C SER A 293 -3.20 -12.29 24.58
N LEU A 294 -4.23 -12.02 23.77
CA LEU A 294 -5.23 -10.99 24.05
C LEU A 294 -6.23 -11.51 25.10
N GLU A 295 -6.37 -10.81 26.21
CA GLU A 295 -7.37 -11.12 27.24
C GLU A 295 -8.69 -10.38 27.00
N ARG A 296 -8.61 -9.11 26.58
CA ARG A 296 -9.78 -8.28 26.23
C ARG A 296 -9.34 -7.02 25.47
N THR A 297 -10.31 -6.35 24.87
CA THR A 297 -10.18 -5.03 24.27
C THR A 297 -11.07 -4.00 24.97
N GLU A 298 -10.59 -2.77 25.12
CA GLU A 298 -11.43 -1.61 25.44
C GLU A 298 -11.84 -0.98 24.11
N ASN A 299 -13.14 -0.94 23.84
CA ASN A 299 -13.77 -0.68 22.54
C ASN A 299 -13.57 -1.83 21.54
N GLU A 300 -14.62 -2.63 21.33
CA GLU A 300 -14.63 -3.57 20.21
C GLU A 300 -14.58 -2.78 18.89
N PRO A 301 -13.76 -3.21 17.90
CA PRO A 301 -13.72 -2.56 16.61
C PRO A 301 -15.11 -2.49 16.00
N TYR A 302 -15.50 -1.30 15.53
CA TYR A 302 -16.72 -1.10 14.78
C TYR A 302 -16.68 -1.99 13.52
N GLN A 303 -17.62 -2.93 13.44
CA GLN A 303 -17.85 -3.69 12.22
C GLN A 303 -18.79 -2.90 11.32
N GLU A 304 -18.33 -2.58 10.11
CA GLU A 304 -19.19 -1.94 9.12
C GLU A 304 -20.34 -2.90 8.79
N PRO A 305 -21.62 -2.46 8.79
CA PRO A 305 -22.74 -3.34 8.48
C PRO A 305 -22.62 -3.91 7.06
N PRO A 306 -23.29 -5.05 6.80
CA PRO A 306 -23.44 -5.59 5.44
C PRO A 306 -24.00 -4.53 4.50
N ASP A 307 -23.53 -4.53 3.26
CA ASP A 307 -23.91 -3.55 2.24
C ASP A 307 -24.80 -4.23 1.19
N PRO A 308 -26.13 -4.01 1.22
CA PRO A 308 -27.06 -4.69 0.31
C PRO A 308 -26.77 -4.42 -1.17
N VAL A 309 -26.15 -3.29 -1.50
CA VAL A 309 -25.77 -2.96 -2.87
C VAL A 309 -24.61 -3.85 -3.32
N LEU A 310 -23.60 -4.04 -2.46
CA LEU A 310 -22.46 -4.92 -2.77
C LEU A 310 -22.90 -6.39 -2.80
N ASP A 311 -23.77 -6.81 -1.89
CA ASP A 311 -24.38 -8.15 -1.91
C ASP A 311 -25.01 -8.42 -3.27
N THR A 312 -25.87 -7.51 -3.75
CA THR A 312 -26.58 -7.67 -5.03
C THR A 312 -25.63 -7.65 -6.23
N VAL A 313 -24.62 -6.77 -6.20
CA VAL A 313 -23.62 -6.67 -7.28
C VAL A 313 -22.74 -7.92 -7.33
N SER A 314 -22.36 -8.47 -6.17
CA SER A 314 -21.53 -9.67 -6.09
C SER A 314 -22.21 -10.89 -6.71
N GLN A 315 -23.53 -10.99 -6.62
CA GLN A 315 -24.32 -12.09 -7.18
C GLN A 315 -24.36 -12.12 -8.72
N LEU A 316 -23.90 -11.05 -9.41
CA LEU A 316 -23.84 -11.02 -10.87
C LEU A 316 -22.71 -11.89 -11.44
N VAL A 317 -21.74 -12.25 -10.61
CA VAL A 317 -20.62 -13.11 -10.99
C VAL A 317 -20.47 -14.25 -10.00
N SER A 318 -20.01 -15.40 -10.48
CA SER A 318 -19.81 -16.59 -9.67
C SER A 318 -18.64 -17.41 -10.21
N SER A 319 -18.33 -18.53 -9.54
CA SER A 319 -17.34 -19.49 -10.04
C SER A 319 -17.69 -20.05 -11.42
N GLU A 320 -18.98 -20.17 -11.74
CA GLU A 320 -19.51 -20.66 -13.02
C GLU A 320 -19.62 -19.55 -14.08
N SER A 321 -19.99 -18.34 -13.67
CA SER A 321 -20.09 -17.15 -14.52
C SER A 321 -19.14 -16.07 -14.03
N ARG A 322 -17.85 -16.21 -14.39
CA ARG A 322 -16.76 -15.43 -13.80
C ARG A 322 -16.75 -13.96 -14.16
N GLU A 323 -17.35 -13.58 -15.29
CA GLU A 323 -17.29 -12.21 -15.79
C GLU A 323 -18.68 -11.70 -16.13
N TRP A 324 -18.95 -10.46 -15.74
CA TRP A 324 -20.11 -9.70 -16.18
C TRP A 324 -19.63 -8.39 -16.81
N THR A 325 -20.17 -8.04 -17.97
CA THR A 325 -19.82 -6.81 -18.68
C THR A 325 -21.07 -6.13 -19.20
N GLY A 326 -21.18 -4.82 -18.97
CA GLY A 326 -22.30 -4.03 -19.43
C GLY A 326 -22.07 -2.52 -19.30
N SER A 327 -23.04 -1.74 -19.75
CA SER A 327 -23.09 -0.30 -19.52
C SER A 327 -23.50 0.01 -18.06
N PRO A 328 -23.20 1.23 -17.54
CA PRO A 328 -23.71 1.66 -16.24
C PRO A 328 -25.23 1.57 -16.09
N THR A 329 -25.98 1.77 -17.17
CA THR A 329 -27.45 1.68 -17.17
C THR A 329 -27.91 0.24 -17.04
N GLU A 330 -27.34 -0.67 -17.84
CA GLU A 330 -27.63 -2.11 -17.75
C GLU A 330 -27.28 -2.65 -16.36
N LEU A 331 -26.16 -2.21 -15.77
CA LEU A 331 -25.81 -2.59 -14.41
C LEU A 331 -26.90 -2.17 -13.42
N ALA A 332 -27.32 -0.90 -13.46
CA ALA A 332 -28.31 -0.35 -12.54
C ALA A 332 -29.69 -1.03 -12.68
N GLU A 333 -30.09 -1.37 -13.91
CA GLU A 333 -31.31 -2.13 -14.19
C GLU A 333 -31.21 -3.58 -13.68
N THR A 334 -30.05 -4.22 -13.84
CA THR A 334 -29.84 -5.61 -13.42
C THR A 334 -29.85 -5.75 -11.89
N VAL A 335 -29.14 -4.87 -11.18
CA VAL A 335 -29.09 -4.92 -9.71
C VAL A 335 -30.33 -4.31 -9.06
N ASN A 336 -31.04 -3.43 -9.77
CA ASN A 336 -32.30 -2.82 -9.33
C ASN A 336 -32.28 -2.28 -7.88
N THR A 337 -31.17 -1.66 -7.47
CA THR A 337 -30.98 -1.12 -6.12
C THR A 337 -31.72 0.22 -5.87
N GLY A 338 -32.44 0.72 -6.88
CA GLY A 338 -33.09 2.04 -6.85
C GLY A 338 -32.13 3.22 -7.09
N MET A 339 -30.83 2.96 -7.28
CA MET A 339 -29.85 3.99 -7.59
C MET A 339 -29.82 4.32 -9.09
N ALA A 340 -29.68 5.61 -9.43
CA ALA A 340 -29.38 6.00 -10.81
C ALA A 340 -27.99 5.49 -11.23
N ALA A 341 -27.81 5.13 -12.51
CA ALA A 341 -26.56 4.56 -13.05
C ALA A 341 -25.27 5.32 -12.69
N ASN A 342 -25.29 6.65 -12.73
CA ASN A 342 -24.15 7.49 -12.35
C ASN A 342 -23.89 7.47 -10.82
N ALA A 343 -24.94 7.39 -10.01
CA ALA A 343 -24.80 7.27 -8.55
C ALA A 343 -24.25 5.89 -8.19
N LEU A 344 -24.74 4.83 -8.81
CA LEU A 344 -24.27 3.46 -8.59
C LEU A 344 -22.80 3.31 -8.99
N THR A 345 -22.38 3.80 -10.14
CA THR A 345 -20.97 3.72 -10.55
C THR A 345 -20.04 4.52 -9.65
N LYS A 346 -20.43 5.71 -9.17
CA LYS A 346 -19.67 6.45 -8.15
C LYS A 346 -19.60 5.69 -6.83
N TYR A 347 -20.70 5.08 -6.41
CA TYR A 347 -20.76 4.24 -5.22
C TYR A 347 -19.79 3.05 -5.31
N LEU A 348 -19.83 2.32 -6.43
CA LEU A 348 -18.95 1.19 -6.69
C LEU A 348 -17.49 1.61 -6.85
N ASN A 349 -17.19 2.80 -7.37
CA ASN A 349 -15.82 3.32 -7.36
C ASN A 349 -15.29 3.47 -5.92
N VAL A 350 -16.11 4.01 -5.02
CA VAL A 350 -15.76 4.19 -3.60
C VAL A 350 -15.64 2.85 -2.86
N LYS A 351 -16.57 1.92 -3.12
CA LYS A 351 -16.62 0.60 -2.46
C LYS A 351 -15.88 -0.51 -3.20
N SER A 352 -15.15 -0.18 -4.28
CA SER A 352 -14.46 -1.15 -5.13
C SER A 352 -13.47 -2.02 -4.37
N GLY A 353 -12.79 -1.45 -3.37
CA GLY A 353 -11.89 -2.21 -2.52
C GLY A 353 -12.60 -3.23 -1.66
N ARG A 354 -13.67 -2.82 -0.97
CA ARG A 354 -14.51 -3.72 -0.18
C ARG A 354 -15.12 -4.84 -1.02
N LEU A 355 -15.55 -4.53 -2.24
CA LEU A 355 -16.08 -5.53 -3.18
C LEU A 355 -15.02 -6.58 -3.57
N LEU A 356 -13.76 -6.18 -3.69
CA LEU A 356 -12.66 -7.11 -3.96
C LEU A 356 -12.29 -7.93 -2.72
N ASP A 357 -12.14 -7.27 -1.58
CA ASP A 357 -11.57 -7.87 -0.38
C ASP A 357 -12.59 -8.79 0.33
N GLU A 358 -13.85 -8.36 0.47
CA GLU A 358 -14.90 -9.15 1.16
C GLU A 358 -15.69 -10.08 0.23
N TYR A 359 -15.94 -9.66 -1.02
CA TYR A 359 -16.81 -10.41 -1.95
C TYR A 359 -16.02 -11.10 -3.06
N HIS A 360 -14.70 -10.89 -3.13
CA HIS A 360 -13.83 -11.44 -4.17
C HIS A 360 -14.27 -11.05 -5.59
N VAL A 361 -14.86 -9.86 -5.76
CA VAL A 361 -15.28 -9.34 -7.06
C VAL A 361 -14.47 -8.09 -7.41
N ARG A 362 -13.67 -8.21 -8.47
CA ARG A 362 -12.96 -7.06 -9.06
C ARG A 362 -13.93 -6.24 -9.89
N TYR A 363 -14.02 -4.95 -9.60
CA TYR A 363 -14.80 -3.98 -10.37
C TYR A 363 -13.89 -3.05 -11.17
N GLU A 364 -14.22 -2.84 -12.45
CA GLU A 364 -13.58 -1.86 -13.31
C GLU A 364 -14.61 -1.04 -14.09
N ASN A 365 -14.39 0.27 -14.22
CA ASN A 365 -15.23 1.15 -15.03
C ASN A 365 -14.35 1.96 -15.99
N ARG A 366 -14.37 1.58 -17.27
CA ARG A 366 -13.52 2.16 -18.31
C ARG A 366 -14.35 3.00 -19.28
N ALA A 367 -13.82 4.14 -19.68
CA ALA A 367 -14.36 4.90 -20.80
C ALA A 367 -13.94 4.24 -22.13
N LYS A 368 -14.89 4.01 -23.03
CA LYS A 368 -14.68 3.56 -24.41
C LYS A 368 -15.30 4.58 -25.38
N HIS A 369 -14.96 4.46 -26.67
CA HIS A 369 -15.55 5.30 -27.73
C HIS A 369 -17.09 5.22 -27.77
N SER A 370 -17.68 4.08 -27.39
CA SER A 370 -19.13 3.84 -27.35
C SER A 370 -19.79 4.18 -26.00
N GLY A 371 -19.06 4.80 -25.06
CA GLY A 371 -19.54 5.10 -23.71
C GLY A 371 -18.73 4.39 -22.62
N ARG A 372 -19.19 4.47 -21.36
CA ARG A 372 -18.57 3.75 -20.24
C ARG A 372 -18.97 2.28 -20.26
N GLN A 373 -18.03 1.41 -19.92
CA GLN A 373 -18.24 -0.02 -19.73
C GLN A 373 -17.79 -0.41 -18.33
N VAL A 374 -18.67 -1.12 -17.62
CA VAL A 374 -18.37 -1.76 -16.34
C VAL A 374 -18.03 -3.22 -16.59
N ASN A 375 -16.98 -3.69 -15.92
CA ASN A 375 -16.61 -5.10 -15.86
C ASN A 375 -16.56 -5.54 -14.40
N LEU A 376 -17.17 -6.69 -14.09
CA LEU A 376 -17.09 -7.38 -12.83
C LEU A 376 -16.42 -8.73 -13.08
N THR A 377 -15.43 -9.09 -12.25
CA THR A 377 -14.72 -10.37 -12.37
C THR A 377 -14.64 -11.05 -11.02
N HIS A 378 -15.15 -12.28 -10.94
CA HIS A 378 -14.99 -13.13 -9.75
C HIS A 378 -13.54 -13.62 -9.65
N MET A 379 -12.88 -13.28 -8.55
CA MET A 379 -11.52 -13.67 -8.23
C MET A 379 -11.55 -15.00 -7.47
N ILE A 380 -10.77 -15.98 -7.94
CA ILE A 380 -10.56 -17.21 -7.17
C ILE A 380 -9.44 -16.92 -6.17
N ILE A 381 -9.75 -17.03 -4.88
CA ILE A 381 -8.73 -17.17 -3.86
C ILE A 381 -8.43 -18.66 -3.79
N ASP A 382 -7.23 -19.06 -4.18
CA ASP A 382 -6.72 -20.39 -3.89
C ASP A 382 -6.58 -20.50 -2.37
N ASN A 383 -7.64 -20.96 -1.69
CA ASN A 383 -7.51 -21.50 -0.35
C ASN A 383 -6.59 -22.71 -0.48
N VAL A 384 -5.35 -22.58 -0.02
CA VAL A 384 -4.48 -23.73 0.20
C VAL A 384 -5.23 -24.64 1.17
N GLU A 385 -5.72 -25.78 0.66
CA GLU A 385 -6.30 -26.83 1.49
C GLU A 385 -5.23 -27.27 2.49
N TYR A 386 -5.43 -26.94 3.76
CA TYR A 386 -4.60 -27.46 4.84
C TYR A 386 -5.01 -28.92 5.06
N GLU A 387 -4.13 -29.86 4.67
CA GLU A 387 -4.19 -31.22 5.22
C GLU A 387 -3.99 -31.12 6.73
N VAL A 388 -5.06 -31.42 7.47
CA VAL A 388 -4.98 -31.72 8.90
C VAL A 388 -4.23 -33.03 9.00
N ILE A 389 -2.96 -32.98 9.38
CA ILE A 389 -2.23 -34.16 9.83
C ILE A 389 -2.53 -34.30 11.32
N ASP A 390 -3.35 -35.31 11.65
CA ASP A 390 -3.65 -35.78 13.01
C ASP A 390 -2.38 -36.20 13.79
#